data_AF-A0A6I9Q329-F1
#
_entry.id   AF-A0A6I9Q329-F1
#
_cell.length_a   1.000
_cell.length_b   1.000
_cell.length_c   1.000
_cell.angle_alpha   90.00
_cell.angle_beta   90.00
_cell.angle_gamma   90.00
#
_symmetry.space_group_name_H-M   'P 1'
#
loop_
_entity.id
_entity.type
_entity.pdbx_description
1 polymer ?
#
loop_
_entity_poly.entity_id
_entity_poly.type
_entity_poly.pdbx_seq_one_letter_code
_entity_poly.pdbx_strand_id
1 'polypeptide(L)'
;MTPDLTMHINVSGEQHTNAIKQLLKNISTNPESQNELSRWGLDLDSNIVLAKARVLPMETICLQSNSFTCGSDVSWSREIGRDRSISS
;
A
#
# COMPACT_ATOMS: atom_id res chain seq x y z
N MET A 1 -21.58 -10.13 -2.19
CA MET A 1 -21.48 -8.67 -1.93
C MET A 1 -20.44 -8.10 -2.88
N THR A 2 -20.77 -7.00 -3.52
CA THR A 2 -20.65 -6.75 -4.97
C THR A 2 -19.23 -6.38 -5.47
N PRO A 3 -18.69 -7.09 -6.48
CA PRO A 3 -17.38 -6.80 -7.11
C PRO A 3 -17.21 -5.37 -7.65
N ASP A 4 -18.31 -4.72 -8.04
CA ASP A 4 -18.33 -3.35 -8.58
C ASP A 4 -17.76 -2.29 -7.64
N LEU A 5 -17.93 -2.49 -6.32
CA LEU A 5 -17.42 -1.55 -5.32
C LEU A 5 -15.91 -1.73 -5.16
N THR A 6 -15.43 -2.96 -5.16
CA THR A 6 -14.00 -3.27 -5.11
C THR A 6 -13.25 -2.70 -6.31
N MET A 7 -13.85 -2.70 -7.51
CA MET A 7 -13.24 -2.08 -8.70
C MET A 7 -13.14 -0.55 -8.61
N HIS A 8 -14.12 0.12 -8.02
CA HIS A 8 -14.12 1.58 -7.87
C HIS A 8 -13.18 2.07 -6.75
N ILE A 9 -12.91 1.23 -5.74
CA ILE A 9 -12.03 1.58 -4.61
C ILE A 9 -10.59 1.10 -4.85
N ASN A 10 -10.39 0.07 -5.68
CA ASN A 10 -9.07 -0.46 -6.01
C ASN A 10 -8.39 0.41 -7.07
N VAL A 11 -8.14 1.66 -6.70
CA VAL A 11 -7.33 2.59 -7.49
C VAL A 11 -5.86 2.18 -7.27
N SER A 12 -5.05 2.09 -8.32
CA SER A 12 -3.64 1.71 -8.16
C SER A 12 -2.90 2.74 -7.30
N GLY A 13 -1.81 2.35 -6.61
CA GLY A 13 -1.04 3.28 -5.77
C GLY A 13 -0.56 4.53 -6.55
N GLU A 14 -0.32 4.39 -7.85
CA GLU A 14 0.02 5.49 -8.76
C GLU A 14 -1.17 6.43 -9.02
N GLN A 15 -2.37 5.88 -9.26
CA GLN A 15 -3.57 6.69 -9.49
C GLN A 15 -3.99 7.48 -8.24
N HIS A 16 -3.85 6.90 -7.04
CA HIS A 16 -4.04 7.63 -5.79
C HIS A 16 -3.08 8.83 -5.67
N THR A 17 -1.81 8.60 -5.98
CA THR A 17 -0.77 9.65 -5.93
C THR A 17 -1.10 10.79 -6.90
N ASN A 18 -1.56 10.46 -8.10
CA ASN A 18 -1.92 11.45 -9.13
C ASN A 18 -3.16 12.26 -8.74
N ALA A 19 -4.20 11.63 -8.18
CA ALA A 19 -5.39 12.33 -7.70
C ALA A 19 -5.07 13.32 -6.57
N ILE A 20 -4.20 12.95 -5.63
CA ILE A 20 -3.73 13.83 -4.56
C ILE A 20 -2.99 15.04 -5.13
N LYS A 21 -2.07 14.82 -6.08
CA LYS A 21 -1.36 15.92 -6.76
C LYS A 21 -2.31 16.88 -7.49
N GLN A 22 -3.35 16.35 -8.14
CA GLN A 22 -4.37 17.18 -8.79
C GLN A 22 -5.18 17.99 -7.78
N LEU A 23 -5.57 17.38 -6.65
CA LEU A 23 -6.25 18.10 -5.58
C LEU A 23 -5.39 19.23 -5.01
N LEU A 24 -4.12 18.95 -4.70
CA LEU A 24 -3.17 19.96 -4.22
C LEU A 24 -3.03 21.11 -5.21
N LYS A 25 -2.93 20.80 -6.52
CA LYS A 25 -2.92 21.82 -7.57
C LYS A 25 -4.19 22.67 -7.58
N ASN A 26 -5.36 22.04 -7.49
CA ASN A 26 -6.63 22.77 -7.51
C ASN A 26 -6.75 23.73 -6.32
N ILE A 27 -6.37 23.28 -5.12
CA ILE A 27 -6.35 24.11 -3.91
C ILE A 27 -5.35 25.25 -4.08
N SER A 28 -4.14 24.99 -4.58
CA SER A 28 -3.11 26.02 -4.72
C SER A 28 -3.42 27.06 -5.79
N THR A 29 -4.16 26.69 -6.83
CA THR A 29 -4.61 27.60 -7.89
C THR A 29 -5.86 28.40 -7.53
N ASN A 30 -6.57 28.05 -6.45
CA ASN A 30 -7.76 28.77 -6.00
C ASN A 30 -7.36 29.94 -5.07
N PRO A 31 -7.58 31.21 -5.46
CA PRO A 31 -7.22 32.37 -4.65
C PRO A 31 -7.93 32.42 -3.30
N GLU A 32 -9.17 31.95 -3.21
CA GLU A 32 -9.94 31.92 -1.96
C GLU A 32 -9.32 30.94 -0.96
N SER A 33 -8.95 29.75 -1.45
CA SER A 33 -8.28 28.74 -0.63
C SER A 33 -6.92 29.23 -0.14
N GLN A 34 -6.14 29.90 -0.99
CA GLN A 34 -4.86 30.49 -0.60
C GLN A 34 -5.00 31.62 0.42
N ASN A 35 -6.04 32.43 0.31
CA ASN A 35 -6.30 33.51 1.25
C ASN A 35 -6.63 32.96 2.65
N GLU A 36 -7.48 31.93 2.74
CA GLU A 36 -7.81 31.29 4.03
C GLU A 36 -6.61 30.56 4.63
N LEU A 37 -5.79 29.87 3.81
CA LEU A 37 -4.54 29.26 4.27
C LEU A 37 -3.57 30.30 4.83
N SER A 38 -3.38 31.41 4.10
CA SER A 38 -2.53 32.52 4.53
C SER A 38 -3.05 33.17 5.82
N ARG A 39 -4.36 33.30 5.96
CA ARG A 39 -5.02 33.81 7.17
C ARG A 39 -4.79 32.90 8.38
N TRP A 40 -4.63 31.60 8.19
CA TRP A 40 -4.25 30.66 9.25
C TRP A 40 -2.73 30.57 9.45
N GLY A 41 -1.93 31.27 8.64
CA GLY A 41 -0.47 31.19 8.66
C GLY A 41 0.06 29.84 8.16
N LEU A 42 -0.69 29.16 7.30
CA LEU A 42 -0.36 27.85 6.74
C LEU A 42 0.05 27.98 5.27
N ASP A 43 1.01 27.15 4.87
CA ASP A 43 1.42 26.98 3.47
C ASP A 43 1.31 25.49 3.10
N LEU A 44 0.93 25.22 1.86
CA LEU A 44 0.78 23.85 1.35
C LEU A 44 1.97 23.47 0.47
N ASP A 45 2.77 22.52 0.94
CA ASP A 45 3.82 21.92 0.12
C ASP A 45 3.18 21.14 -1.05
N SER A 46 3.78 21.28 -2.23
CA SER A 46 3.36 20.58 -3.45
C SER A 46 3.89 19.15 -3.53
N ASN A 47 4.77 18.76 -2.61
CA ASN A 47 5.42 17.46 -2.60
C ASN A 47 4.79 16.51 -1.58
N ILE A 48 4.67 15.24 -1.98
CA ILE A 48 4.31 14.17 -1.06
C ILE A 48 5.56 13.78 -0.29
N VAL A 49 5.47 13.74 1.04
CA VAL A 49 6.58 13.38 1.92
C VAL A 49 7.04 11.96 1.63
N LEU A 50 8.30 11.81 1.21
CA LEU A 50 8.93 10.51 1.03
C LEU A 50 9.39 9.97 2.39
N ALA A 51 8.74 8.91 2.86
CA ALA A 51 9.18 8.21 4.06
C ALA A 51 10.28 7.20 3.74
N LYS A 52 11.33 7.15 4.58
CA LYS A 52 12.36 6.12 4.47
C LYS A 52 11.79 4.78 4.95
N ALA A 53 11.56 3.87 4.00
CA ALA A 53 11.11 2.52 4.28
C ALA A 53 12.29 1.53 4.29
N ARG A 54 12.06 0.35 4.87
CA ARG A 54 12.93 -0.82 4.73
C ARG A 54 12.10 -2.00 4.21
N VAL A 55 12.70 -2.81 3.34
CA VAL A 55 12.14 -4.10 2.96
C VAL A 55 12.71 -5.13 3.93
N LEU A 56 11.83 -5.90 4.58
CA LEU A 56 12.27 -6.96 5.47
C LEU A 56 12.82 -8.15 4.65
N PRO A 57 13.86 -8.83 5.13
CA PRO A 57 14.33 -10.05 4.49
C PRO A 57 13.24 -11.11 4.50
N MET A 58 13.22 -11.95 3.47
CA MET A 58 12.26 -13.04 3.33
C MET A 58 12.47 -14.07 4.43
N GLU A 59 11.40 -14.44 5.14
CA GLU A 59 11.48 -15.39 6.25
C GLU A 59 11.40 -16.86 5.77
N THR A 60 12.01 -17.75 6.55
CA THR A 60 11.94 -19.20 6.33
C THR A 60 10.86 -19.78 7.22
N ILE A 61 9.98 -20.57 6.63
CA ILE A 61 8.93 -21.30 7.34
C ILE A 61 9.51 -22.66 7.72
N CYS A 62 9.53 -22.96 9.01
CA CYS A 62 9.98 -24.25 9.55
C CYS A 62 8.75 -25.13 9.85
N LEU A 63 8.70 -26.29 9.21
CA LEU A 63 7.77 -27.39 9.49
C LEU A 63 8.47 -28.45 10.37
N GLN A 64 7.74 -29.50 10.77
CA GLN A 64 8.29 -30.53 11.65
C GLN A 64 9.52 -31.24 11.07
N SER A 65 9.50 -31.54 9.77
CA SER A 65 10.57 -32.31 9.10
C SER A 65 11.30 -31.53 8.01
N ASN A 66 10.87 -30.31 7.69
CA ASN A 66 11.43 -29.54 6.58
C ASN A 66 11.32 -28.04 6.80
N SER A 67 12.08 -27.24 6.04
CA SER A 67 11.97 -25.79 6.04
C SER A 67 12.02 -25.24 4.62
N PHE A 68 11.23 -24.22 4.32
CA PHE A 68 11.24 -23.58 3.01
C PHE A 68 11.15 -22.06 3.12
N THR A 69 11.79 -21.35 2.20
CA THR A 69 11.65 -19.90 2.09
C THR A 69 10.38 -19.59 1.31
N CYS A 70 9.52 -18.74 1.88
CA CYS A 70 8.27 -18.30 1.28
C CYS A 70 8.52 -17.64 -0.08
N GLY A 71 7.99 -18.16 -1.19
CA GLY A 71 8.17 -17.58 -2.53
C GLY A 71 7.73 -16.10 -2.65
N SER A 72 8.13 -15.43 -3.73
CA SER A 72 7.81 -14.01 -3.98
C SER A 72 6.31 -13.69 -4.07
N ASP A 73 5.47 -14.71 -4.22
CA ASP A 73 4.01 -14.63 -4.25
C ASP A 73 3.36 -14.78 -2.86
N VAL A 74 4.16 -14.96 -1.79
CA VAL A 74 3.70 -15.16 -0.41
C VAL A 74 2.64 -16.26 -0.30
N SER A 75 2.76 -17.28 -1.13
CA SER A 75 1.86 -18.44 -1.15
C SER A 75 2.56 -19.62 -0.48
N TRP A 76 1.95 -20.15 0.57
CA TRP A 76 2.48 -21.31 1.32
C TRP A 76 1.69 -22.58 1.03
N SER A 77 0.56 -22.45 0.33
CA SER A 77 -0.40 -23.52 0.08
C SER A 77 0.21 -24.69 -0.69
N ARG A 78 1.21 -24.41 -1.53
CA ARG A 78 1.88 -25.40 -2.36
C ARG A 78 2.94 -26.19 -1.59
N GLU A 79 3.62 -25.56 -0.63
CA GLU A 79 4.60 -26.26 0.22
C GLU A 79 3.94 -27.02 1.38
N ILE A 80 2.84 -26.50 1.96
CA ILE A 80 2.12 -27.15 3.06
C ILE A 80 1.48 -28.48 2.62
N GLY A 81 1.03 -28.61 1.37
CA GLY A 81 0.46 -29.85 0.84
C GLY A 81 1.45 -31.00 0.61
N ARG A 82 2.76 -30.77 0.79
CA ARG A 82 3.82 -31.78 0.61
C ARG A 82 4.26 -32.47 1.90
N ASP A 83 3.94 -31.91 3.06
CA ASP A 83 4.27 -32.55 4.34
C ASP A 83 3.20 -33.59 4.72
N ARG A 84 3.63 -34.72 5.30
CA ARG A 84 2.69 -35.79 5.66
C ARG A 84 1.75 -35.30 6.75
N SER A 85 0.46 -35.55 6.58
CA SER A 85 -0.56 -35.32 7.58
C SER A 85 -0.14 -35.91 8.93
N ILE A 86 -0.24 -35.11 9.99
CA ILE A 86 0.01 -35.52 11.40
C ILE A 86 -1.00 -36.57 11.92
N SER A 87 -1.92 -37.06 11.08
CA SER A 87 -2.81 -38.16 11.44
C SER A 87 -2.09 -39.49 11.36
N SER A 88 -1.89 -40.09 12.54
CA SER A 88 -1.56 -41.52 12.71
C SER A 88 -2.79 -42.40 12.53
#